data_AF-A0A1Q4XCR9-F1
#
_entry.id   AF-A0A1Q4XCR9-F1
#
_cell.length_a   1.000
_cell.length_b   1.000
_cell.length_c   1.000
_cell.angle_alpha   90.00
_cell.angle_beta   90.00
_cell.angle_gamma   90.00
#
_symmetry.space_group_name_H-M   'P 1'
#
loop_
_entity.id
_entity.type
_entity.pdbx_description
1 polymer ?
#
loop_
_entity_poly.entity_id
_entity_poly.type
_entity_poly.pdbx_seq_one_letter_code
_entity_poly.pdbx_strand_id
1 'polypeptide(L)'
;MTDVLNSEWLKLRSVRSTTYILVAIAVSLLGGALVSYLMTADWDTSPPDLQQKFGAADPGVMVIPFTQFCLGVLGALAITSEYGSGMIRTALVSVPQRKAYLLAKTVVVASASLVVGLAATFLAYQAGELITGDRPAPISAYTSFTEALPILLANTASLVLLGLLGLGLGFLLRSTAGVLVSLCALLFVLPSLTLILPAPWNERVYSVMVPSLAPQLSGEVSGTPLSPVQAGLVMVAYVVLALGAGAVALLRRDA
;
A
#
# COMPACT_ATOMS: atom_id res chain seq x y z
N MET A 1 -23.43 -15.09 6.16
CA MET A 1 -22.18 -14.27 6.10
C MET A 1 -21.06 -14.99 5.38
N THR A 2 -20.80 -16.25 5.73
CA THR A 2 -19.87 -17.15 5.02
C THR A 2 -20.10 -17.20 3.52
N ASP A 3 -21.34 -17.34 3.06
CA ASP A 3 -21.63 -17.45 1.61
C ASP A 3 -21.31 -16.16 0.84
N VAL A 4 -21.54 -15.00 1.47
CA VAL A 4 -21.21 -13.69 0.89
C VAL A 4 -19.69 -13.54 0.79
N LEU A 5 -18.95 -13.94 1.82
CA LEU A 5 -17.48 -13.92 1.80
C LEU A 5 -16.92 -14.84 0.71
N ASN A 6 -17.45 -16.06 0.60
CA ASN A 6 -17.02 -17.02 -0.42
C ASN A 6 -17.29 -16.51 -1.84
N SER A 7 -18.46 -15.89 -2.06
CA SER A 7 -18.80 -15.26 -3.35
C SER A 7 -17.84 -14.13 -3.70
N GLU A 8 -17.57 -13.23 -2.76
CA GLU A 8 -16.66 -12.10 -2.97
C GLU A 8 -15.21 -12.55 -3.21
N TRP A 9 -14.76 -13.58 -2.50
CA TRP A 9 -13.45 -14.19 -2.72
C TRP A 9 -13.33 -14.82 -4.11
N LEU A 10 -14.36 -15.54 -4.56
CA LEU A 10 -14.39 -16.15 -5.88
C LEU A 10 -14.37 -15.10 -6.98
N LYS A 11 -15.13 -14.00 -6.84
CA LYS A 11 -15.07 -12.86 -7.76
C LYS A 11 -13.66 -12.31 -7.84
N LEU A 12 -13.06 -11.95 -6.71
CA LEU A 12 -11.72 -11.35 -6.68
C LEU A 12 -10.68 -12.23 -7.38
N ARG A 13 -10.75 -13.56 -7.20
CA ARG A 13 -9.82 -14.51 -7.86
C ARG A 13 -10.11 -14.74 -9.35
N SER A 14 -11.34 -14.57 -9.80
CA SER A 14 -11.75 -14.87 -11.18
C SER A 14 -11.57 -13.70 -12.15
N VAL A 15 -11.48 -12.45 -11.65
CA VAL A 15 -11.27 -11.29 -12.52
C VAL A 15 -9.82 -11.21 -12.99
N ARG A 16 -9.62 -11.15 -14.32
CA ARG A 16 -8.29 -11.00 -14.95
C ARG A 16 -7.49 -9.80 -14.44
N SER A 17 -8.17 -8.71 -14.05
CA SER A 17 -7.51 -7.53 -13.48
C SER A 17 -6.72 -7.84 -12.22
N THR A 18 -7.20 -8.77 -11.37
CA THR A 18 -6.46 -9.21 -10.18
C THR A 18 -5.15 -9.87 -10.58
N THR A 19 -5.17 -10.76 -11.58
CA THR A 19 -3.96 -11.39 -12.11
C THR A 19 -2.99 -10.36 -12.67
N TYR A 20 -3.47 -9.39 -13.46
CA TYR A 20 -2.60 -8.33 -14.00
C TYR A 20 -1.99 -7.46 -12.90
N ILE A 21 -2.73 -7.16 -11.84
CA ILE A 21 -2.21 -6.42 -10.67
C ILE A 21 -1.12 -7.22 -9.96
N LEU A 22 -1.33 -8.53 -9.71
CA LEU A 22 -0.32 -9.38 -9.09
C LEU A 22 0.94 -9.52 -9.95
N VAL A 23 0.77 -9.64 -11.27
CA VAL A 23 1.90 -9.64 -12.22
C VAL A 23 2.64 -8.30 -12.18
N ALA A 24 1.93 -7.17 -12.12
CA ALA A 24 2.58 -5.86 -12.01
C ALA A 24 3.40 -5.73 -10.72
N ILE A 25 2.87 -6.21 -9.58
CA ILE A 25 3.61 -6.26 -8.31
C ILE A 25 4.85 -7.15 -8.44
N ALA A 26 4.73 -8.34 -9.05
CA ALA A 26 5.85 -9.24 -9.27
C ALA A 26 6.93 -8.63 -10.19
N VAL A 27 6.53 -7.92 -11.25
CA VAL A 27 7.46 -7.20 -12.12
C VAL A 27 8.15 -6.07 -11.35
N SER A 28 7.44 -5.37 -10.47
CA SER A 28 8.04 -4.33 -9.62
C SER A 28 9.08 -4.90 -8.65
N LEU A 29 8.85 -6.09 -8.10
CA LEU A 29 9.82 -6.81 -7.27
C LEU A 29 11.11 -7.11 -8.04
N LEU A 30 11.00 -7.60 -9.28
CA LEU A 30 12.15 -7.84 -10.14
C LEU A 30 12.90 -6.54 -10.47
N GLY A 31 12.17 -5.47 -10.75
CA GLY A 31 12.75 -4.15 -10.99
C GLY A 31 13.49 -3.59 -9.77
N GLY A 32 12.88 -3.67 -8.58
CA GLY A 32 13.51 -3.25 -7.33
C GLY A 32 14.76 -4.07 -7.01
N ALA A 33 14.69 -5.39 -7.17
CA ALA A 33 15.85 -6.27 -7.00
C ALA A 33 16.98 -5.95 -8.01
N LEU A 34 16.64 -5.66 -9.27
CA LEU A 34 17.62 -5.24 -10.27
C LEU A 34 18.30 -3.92 -9.89
N VAL A 35 17.53 -2.93 -9.42
CA VAL A 35 18.08 -1.64 -8.97
C VAL A 35 19.01 -1.86 -7.77
N SER A 36 18.60 -2.62 -6.76
CA SER A 36 19.45 -2.97 -5.61
C SER A 36 20.73 -3.69 -6.02
N TYR A 37 20.64 -4.60 -7.00
CA TYR A 37 21.82 -5.28 -7.54
C TYR A 37 22.79 -4.31 -8.21
N LEU A 38 22.28 -3.40 -9.05
CA LEU A 38 23.09 -2.39 -9.72
C LEU A 38 23.74 -1.43 -8.70
N MET A 39 23.00 -1.01 -7.68
CA MET A 39 23.56 -0.18 -6.59
C MET A 39 24.65 -0.91 -5.81
N THR A 40 24.47 -2.19 -5.53
CA THR A 40 25.44 -3.01 -4.81
C THR A 40 26.70 -3.26 -5.64
N ALA A 41 26.55 -3.52 -6.94
CA ALA A 41 27.67 -3.67 -7.87
C ALA A 41 28.47 -2.37 -8.02
N ASP A 42 27.80 -1.21 -8.07
CA ASP A 42 28.44 0.10 -8.10
C ASP A 42 29.21 0.39 -6.80
N TRP A 43 28.63 0.02 -5.65
CA TRP A 43 29.29 0.12 -4.35
C TRP A 43 30.58 -0.72 -4.28
N ASP A 44 30.58 -1.95 -4.80
CA ASP A 44 31.75 -2.85 -4.80
C ASP A 44 32.95 -2.29 -5.58
N THR A 45 32.68 -1.51 -6.64
CA THR A 45 33.71 -0.92 -7.51
C THR A 45 34.12 0.49 -7.08
N SER A 46 33.39 1.07 -6.13
CA SER A 46 33.62 2.43 -5.64
C SER A 46 34.75 2.48 -4.60
N PRO A 47 35.55 3.57 -4.57
CA PRO A 47 36.52 3.79 -3.51
C PRO A 47 35.83 4.05 -2.15
N PRO A 48 36.55 3.83 -1.02
CA PRO A 48 35.93 3.85 0.32
C PRO A 48 35.24 5.17 0.71
N ASP A 49 35.72 6.30 0.21
CA ASP A 49 35.13 7.62 0.45
C ASP A 49 33.79 7.82 -0.27
N LEU A 50 33.58 7.14 -1.40
CA LEU A 50 32.31 7.12 -2.12
C LEU A 50 31.36 6.08 -1.52
N GLN A 51 31.86 4.92 -1.08
CA GLN A 51 31.06 3.87 -0.46
C GLN A 51 30.22 4.36 0.73
N GLN A 52 30.74 5.32 1.52
CA GLN A 52 30.01 5.91 2.65
C GLN A 52 28.87 6.86 2.26
N LYS A 53 28.80 7.28 0.98
CA LYS A 53 27.77 8.18 0.46
C LYS A 53 26.60 7.45 -0.18
N PHE A 54 26.69 6.12 -0.34
CA PHE A 54 25.58 5.31 -0.87
C PHE A 54 24.43 5.27 0.13
N GLY A 55 23.20 5.22 -0.40
CA GLY A 55 22.04 4.80 0.38
C GLY A 55 21.95 3.27 0.44
N ALA A 56 21.06 2.78 1.30
CA ALA A 56 20.77 1.35 1.37
C ALA A 56 20.18 0.83 0.05
N ALA A 57 20.70 -0.31 -0.42
CA ALA A 57 20.19 -1.01 -1.59
C ALA A 57 18.94 -1.83 -1.23
N ASP A 58 17.90 -1.17 -0.70
CA ASP A 58 16.64 -1.81 -0.32
C ASP A 58 15.63 -1.83 -1.50
N PRO A 59 15.27 -3.01 -2.04
CA PRO A 59 14.24 -3.11 -3.09
C PRO A 59 12.90 -2.51 -2.66
N GLY A 60 12.61 -2.52 -1.36
CA GLY A 60 11.38 -2.00 -0.76
C GLY A 60 11.14 -0.52 -1.07
N VAL A 61 12.19 0.29 -1.25
CA VAL A 61 12.09 1.72 -1.58
C VAL A 61 11.29 1.94 -2.88
N MET A 62 11.45 1.05 -3.86
CA MET A 62 10.69 1.11 -5.12
C MET A 62 9.43 0.25 -5.08
N VAL A 63 9.52 -0.94 -4.49
CA VAL A 63 8.46 -1.95 -4.54
C VAL A 63 7.25 -1.54 -3.71
N ILE A 64 7.45 -1.00 -2.51
CA ILE A 64 6.34 -0.73 -1.58
C ILE A 64 5.40 0.36 -2.10
N PRO A 65 5.87 1.54 -2.57
CA PRO A 65 4.99 2.57 -3.12
C PRO A 65 4.20 2.09 -4.35
N PHE A 66 4.82 1.30 -5.21
CA PHE A 66 4.14 0.73 -6.37
C PHE A 66 3.07 -0.29 -5.95
N THR A 67 3.39 -1.16 -4.99
CA THR A 67 2.46 -2.13 -4.43
C THR A 67 1.29 -1.45 -3.71
N GLN A 68 1.55 -0.34 -2.99
CA GLN A 68 0.52 0.51 -2.37
C GLN A 68 -0.48 1.00 -3.41
N PHE A 69 0.00 1.54 -4.53
CA PHE A 69 -0.86 1.96 -5.63
C PHE A 69 -1.67 0.79 -6.21
N CYS A 70 -1.00 -0.32 -6.53
CA CYS A 70 -1.63 -1.54 -7.07
C CYS A 70 -2.74 -2.10 -6.17
N LEU A 71 -2.52 -2.17 -4.86
CA LEU A 71 -3.53 -2.63 -3.91
C LEU A 71 -4.67 -1.62 -3.76
N GLY A 72 -4.39 -0.32 -3.82
CA GLY A 72 -5.43 0.71 -3.93
C GLY A 72 -6.31 0.50 -5.17
N VAL A 73 -5.71 0.20 -6.33
CA VAL A 73 -6.45 -0.13 -7.56
C VAL A 73 -7.30 -1.40 -7.37
N LEU A 74 -6.74 -2.45 -6.75
CA LEU A 74 -7.45 -3.69 -6.47
C LEU A 74 -8.70 -3.42 -5.59
N GLY A 75 -8.54 -2.64 -4.53
CA GLY A 75 -9.65 -2.21 -3.67
C GLY A 75 -10.71 -1.41 -4.42
N ALA A 76 -10.30 -0.50 -5.30
CA ALA A 76 -11.21 0.26 -6.14
C ALA A 76 -12.02 -0.65 -7.07
N LEU A 77 -11.33 -1.52 -7.81
CA LEU A 77 -11.94 -2.44 -8.77
C LEU A 77 -12.89 -3.45 -8.12
N ALA A 78 -12.65 -3.81 -6.85
CA ALA A 78 -13.53 -4.70 -6.09
C ALA A 78 -14.98 -4.17 -6.00
N ILE A 79 -15.21 -2.87 -6.21
CA ILE A 79 -16.56 -2.30 -6.23
C ILE A 79 -16.88 -1.52 -7.52
N THR A 80 -15.93 -0.78 -8.10
CA THR A 80 -16.23 0.04 -9.29
C THR A 80 -16.55 -0.80 -10.53
N SER A 81 -16.04 -2.03 -10.60
CA SER A 81 -16.39 -2.96 -11.68
C SER A 81 -17.87 -3.39 -11.64
N GLU A 82 -18.46 -3.48 -10.44
CA GLU A 82 -19.88 -3.80 -10.27
C GLU A 82 -20.77 -2.61 -10.65
N TYR A 83 -20.30 -1.37 -10.40
CA TYR A 83 -20.97 -0.17 -10.90
C TYR A 83 -20.89 -0.07 -12.43
N GLY A 84 -19.72 -0.29 -13.02
CA GLY A 84 -19.52 -0.22 -14.47
C GLY A 84 -20.30 -1.27 -15.26
N SER A 85 -20.51 -2.46 -14.69
CA SER A 85 -21.28 -3.55 -15.32
C SER A 85 -22.77 -3.57 -14.95
N GLY A 86 -23.21 -2.73 -14.00
CA GLY A 86 -24.58 -2.77 -13.46
C GLY A 86 -24.85 -3.95 -12.50
N MET A 87 -23.85 -4.80 -12.24
CA MET A 87 -23.95 -5.96 -11.34
C MET A 87 -24.21 -5.56 -9.87
N ILE A 88 -23.99 -4.29 -9.52
CA ILE A 88 -24.33 -3.79 -8.17
C ILE A 88 -25.81 -4.01 -7.81
N ARG A 89 -26.72 -3.92 -8.79
CA ARG A 89 -28.17 -4.14 -8.56
C ARG A 89 -28.46 -5.60 -8.24
N THR A 90 -27.88 -6.52 -9.00
CA THR A 90 -28.07 -7.96 -8.74
C THR A 90 -27.43 -8.35 -7.40
N ALA A 91 -26.25 -7.82 -7.07
CA ALA A 91 -25.60 -8.06 -5.79
C ALA A 91 -26.46 -7.59 -4.60
N LEU A 92 -27.08 -6.41 -4.69
CA LEU A 92 -27.91 -5.87 -3.61
C LEU A 92 -29.29 -6.55 -3.51
N VAL A 93 -29.81 -7.13 -4.60
CA VAL A 93 -31.01 -7.98 -4.55
C VAL A 93 -30.69 -9.32 -3.87
N SER A 94 -29.53 -9.92 -4.18
CA SER A 94 -29.09 -11.18 -3.56
C SER A 94 -28.67 -11.01 -2.09
N VAL A 95 -28.12 -9.85 -1.73
CA VAL A 95 -27.70 -9.53 -0.36
C VAL A 95 -28.35 -8.20 0.07
N PRO A 96 -29.61 -8.22 0.54
CA PRO A 96 -30.37 -7.00 0.84
C PRO A 96 -29.79 -6.19 2.02
N GLN A 97 -28.97 -6.83 2.86
CA GLN A 97 -28.29 -6.18 3.96
C GLN A 97 -27.03 -5.43 3.48
N ARG A 98 -27.18 -4.15 3.11
CA ARG A 98 -26.09 -3.29 2.60
C ARG A 98 -24.84 -3.27 3.50
N LYS A 99 -25.02 -3.32 4.83
CA LYS A 99 -23.90 -3.36 5.80
C LYS A 99 -23.10 -4.66 5.71
N ALA A 100 -23.79 -5.78 5.56
CA ALA A 100 -23.20 -7.10 5.42
C ALA A 100 -22.40 -7.22 4.12
N TYR A 101 -22.90 -6.65 3.03
CA TYR A 101 -22.19 -6.57 1.75
C TYR A 101 -20.90 -5.72 1.85
N LEU A 102 -20.97 -4.55 2.49
CA LEU A 102 -19.80 -3.71 2.73
C LEU A 102 -18.75 -4.42 3.59
N LEU A 103 -19.17 -5.05 4.69
CA LEU A 103 -18.27 -5.80 5.57
C LEU A 103 -17.60 -6.96 4.84
N ALA A 104 -18.36 -7.71 4.03
CA ALA A 104 -17.80 -8.81 3.26
C ALA A 104 -16.69 -8.36 2.30
N LYS A 105 -16.92 -7.29 1.53
CA LYS A 105 -15.88 -6.71 0.66
C LYS A 105 -14.70 -6.18 1.43
N THR A 106 -14.95 -5.52 2.56
CA THR A 106 -13.88 -5.00 3.43
C THR A 106 -12.98 -6.13 3.91
N VAL A 107 -13.56 -7.23 4.41
CA VAL A 107 -12.80 -8.41 4.88
C VAL A 107 -12.02 -9.06 3.74
N VAL A 108 -12.64 -9.23 2.57
CA VAL A 108 -11.99 -9.86 1.40
C VAL A 108 -10.85 -9.01 0.85
N VAL A 109 -11.03 -7.69 0.74
CA VAL A 109 -9.95 -6.78 0.27
C VAL A 109 -8.85 -6.67 1.32
N ALA A 110 -9.19 -6.58 2.61
CA ALA A 110 -8.21 -6.54 3.69
C ALA A 110 -7.37 -7.82 3.73
N SER A 111 -8.00 -9.01 3.64
CA SER A 111 -7.29 -10.28 3.68
C SER A 111 -6.40 -10.49 2.45
N ALA A 112 -6.91 -10.16 1.26
CA ALA A 112 -6.10 -10.20 0.04
C ALA A 112 -4.90 -9.24 0.12
N SER A 113 -5.12 -8.00 0.55
CA SER A 113 -4.06 -7.01 0.70
C SER A 113 -3.05 -7.39 1.78
N LEU A 114 -3.49 -8.05 2.85
CA LEU A 114 -2.62 -8.55 3.91
C LEU A 114 -1.70 -9.65 3.39
N VAL A 115 -2.25 -10.65 2.71
CA VAL A 115 -1.46 -11.77 2.16
C VAL A 115 -0.48 -11.27 1.10
N VAL A 116 -0.94 -10.44 0.17
CA VAL A 116 -0.08 -9.86 -0.87
C VAL A 116 0.96 -8.91 -0.28
N GLY A 117 0.58 -8.12 0.72
CA GLY A 117 1.48 -7.17 1.38
C GLY A 117 2.57 -7.85 2.19
N LEU A 118 2.23 -8.91 2.94
CA LEU A 118 3.23 -9.74 3.62
C LEU A 118 4.19 -10.38 2.63
N ALA A 119 3.66 -10.94 1.53
CA ALA A 119 4.51 -11.54 0.50
C ALA A 119 5.42 -10.50 -0.17
N ALA A 120 4.90 -9.34 -0.56
CA ALA A 120 5.66 -8.30 -1.24
C ALA A 120 6.76 -7.71 -0.35
N THR A 121 6.44 -7.38 0.91
CA THR A 121 7.41 -6.85 1.87
C THR A 121 8.50 -7.86 2.21
N PHE A 122 8.11 -9.11 2.47
CA PHE A 122 9.05 -10.19 2.78
C PHE A 122 9.96 -10.52 1.59
N LEU A 123 9.41 -10.62 0.37
CA LEU A 123 10.20 -10.89 -0.83
C LEU A 123 11.14 -9.73 -1.18
N ALA A 124 10.72 -8.48 -0.96
CA ALA A 124 11.60 -7.32 -1.15
C ALA A 124 12.77 -7.33 -0.15
N TYR A 125 12.48 -7.57 1.13
CA TYR A 125 13.51 -7.75 2.16
C TYR A 125 14.48 -8.87 1.80
N GLN A 126 13.94 -10.05 1.46
CA GLN A 126 14.78 -11.21 1.19
C GLN A 126 15.65 -11.02 -0.05
N ALA A 127 15.11 -10.37 -1.09
CA ALA A 127 15.89 -10.00 -2.27
C ALA A 127 17.00 -9.03 -1.91
N GLY A 128 16.73 -8.02 -1.08
CA GLY A 128 17.73 -7.07 -0.58
C GLY A 128 18.86 -7.80 0.15
N GLU A 129 18.52 -8.63 1.14
CA GLU A 129 19.50 -9.41 1.92
C GLU A 129 20.36 -10.33 1.04
N LEU A 130 19.75 -11.04 0.08
CA LEU A 130 20.48 -11.91 -0.85
C LEU A 130 21.41 -11.14 -1.80
N ILE A 131 21.03 -9.93 -2.19
CA ILE A 131 21.82 -9.08 -3.10
C ILE A 131 22.99 -8.43 -2.35
N THR A 132 22.72 -7.84 -1.19
CA THR A 132 23.73 -7.14 -0.40
C THR A 132 24.69 -8.12 0.28
N GLY A 133 24.23 -9.32 0.64
CA GLY A 133 25.04 -10.33 1.32
C GLY A 133 25.67 -9.78 2.60
N ASP A 134 26.94 -10.12 2.82
CA ASP A 134 27.71 -9.72 4.01
C ASP A 134 28.24 -8.27 3.99
N ARG A 135 27.80 -7.45 3.02
CA ARG A 135 28.29 -6.06 2.90
C ARG A 135 27.80 -5.22 4.09
N PRO A 136 28.65 -4.36 4.67
CA PRO A 136 28.27 -3.54 5.81
C PRO A 136 27.34 -2.38 5.39
N ALA A 137 26.75 -1.71 6.37
CA ALA A 137 26.12 -0.41 6.15
C ALA A 137 27.14 0.54 5.49
N PRO A 138 26.71 1.43 4.56
CA PRO A 138 25.31 1.83 4.32
C PRO A 138 24.59 1.02 3.24
N ILE A 139 25.25 0.11 2.52
CA ILE A 139 24.61 -0.58 1.38
C ILE A 139 23.61 -1.66 1.83
N SER A 140 23.92 -2.37 2.94
CA SER A 140 22.93 -3.23 3.60
C SER A 140 21.95 -2.39 4.42
N ALA A 141 20.66 -2.61 4.18
CA ALA A 141 19.59 -1.87 4.84
C ALA A 141 19.39 -2.30 6.30
N TYR A 142 19.57 -3.59 6.58
CA TYR A 142 19.32 -4.20 7.89
C TYR A 142 20.43 -5.18 8.22
N THR A 143 20.79 -5.26 9.51
CA THR A 143 21.80 -6.21 9.99
C THR A 143 21.20 -7.56 10.41
N SER A 144 19.89 -7.60 10.66
CA SER A 144 19.17 -8.81 11.04
C SER A 144 17.68 -8.73 10.72
N PHE A 145 17.03 -9.89 10.61
CA PHE A 145 15.58 -9.97 10.44
C PHE A 145 14.81 -9.28 11.58
N THR A 146 15.31 -9.37 12.82
CA THR A 146 14.67 -8.73 13.99
C THR A 146 14.64 -7.21 13.87
N GLU A 147 15.67 -6.62 13.26
CA GLU A 147 15.74 -5.18 12.98
C GLU A 147 14.77 -4.77 11.85
N ALA A 148 14.61 -5.62 10.83
CA ALA A 148 13.71 -5.36 9.71
C ALA A 148 12.23 -5.60 10.06
N LEU A 149 11.93 -6.46 11.04
CA LEU A 149 10.56 -6.89 11.34
C LEU A 149 9.56 -5.73 11.57
N PRO A 150 9.88 -4.66 12.34
CA PRO A 150 8.97 -3.54 12.54
C PRO A 150 8.58 -2.82 11.25
N ILE A 151 9.54 -2.59 10.34
CA ILE A 151 9.27 -1.92 9.06
C ILE A 151 8.53 -2.83 8.08
N LEU A 152 8.80 -4.14 8.07
CA LEU A 152 8.03 -5.10 7.27
C LEU A 152 6.54 -5.11 7.68
N LEU A 153 6.27 -5.11 8.98
CA LEU A 153 4.90 -5.05 9.51
C LEU A 153 4.23 -3.69 9.24
N ALA A 154 4.96 -2.59 9.42
CA ALA A 154 4.44 -1.25 9.15
C ALA A 154 4.14 -1.03 7.66
N ASN A 155 5.01 -1.51 6.76
CA ASN A 155 4.78 -1.50 5.32
C ASN A 155 3.56 -2.36 4.97
N THR A 156 3.44 -3.55 5.52
CA THR A 156 2.26 -4.42 5.32
C THR A 156 0.97 -3.72 5.78
N ALA A 157 0.99 -3.06 6.95
CA ALA A 157 -0.15 -2.31 7.43
C ALA A 157 -0.55 -1.16 6.48
N SER A 158 0.44 -0.45 5.93
CA SER A 158 0.20 0.59 4.92
C SER A 158 -0.40 0.04 3.63
N LEU A 159 0.02 -1.15 3.20
CA LEU A 159 -0.50 -1.84 2.02
C LEU A 159 -1.97 -2.25 2.18
N VAL A 160 -2.33 -2.77 3.36
CA VAL A 160 -3.73 -3.04 3.73
C VAL A 160 -4.55 -1.76 3.77
N LEU A 161 -4.00 -0.69 4.36
CA LEU A 161 -4.63 0.63 4.38
C LEU A 161 -4.96 1.10 2.97
N LEU A 162 -4.04 0.99 2.01
CA LEU A 162 -4.31 1.43 0.64
C LEU A 162 -5.39 0.61 -0.04
N GLY A 163 -5.40 -0.72 0.14
CA GLY A 163 -6.48 -1.57 -0.37
C GLY A 163 -7.85 -1.12 0.15
N LEU A 164 -7.95 -0.83 1.45
CA LEU A 164 -9.18 -0.34 2.07
C LEU A 164 -9.54 1.10 1.65
N LEU A 165 -8.54 1.96 1.47
CA LEU A 165 -8.73 3.33 1.00
C LEU A 165 -9.28 3.33 -0.44
N GLY A 166 -8.73 2.50 -1.32
CA GLY A 166 -9.23 2.27 -2.67
C GLY A 166 -10.68 1.76 -2.68
N LEU A 167 -11.01 0.80 -1.82
CA LEU A 167 -12.38 0.29 -1.67
C LEU A 167 -13.36 1.38 -1.20
N GLY A 168 -12.99 2.13 -0.15
CA GLY A 168 -13.81 3.21 0.39
C GLY A 168 -14.07 4.32 -0.64
N LEU A 169 -13.02 4.76 -1.35
CA LEU A 169 -13.16 5.69 -2.48
C LEU A 169 -14.00 5.11 -3.60
N GLY A 170 -13.89 3.81 -3.89
CA GLY A 170 -14.72 3.12 -4.88
C GLY A 170 -16.20 3.18 -4.56
N PHE A 171 -16.58 2.97 -3.30
CA PHE A 171 -17.96 3.14 -2.84
C PHE A 171 -18.43 4.60 -2.95
N LEU A 172 -17.56 5.56 -2.63
CA LEU A 172 -17.87 6.99 -2.62
C LEU A 172 -18.04 7.58 -4.04
N LEU A 173 -17.08 7.30 -4.92
CA LEU A 173 -16.94 7.91 -6.24
C LEU A 173 -17.67 7.13 -7.35
N ARG A 174 -17.88 5.82 -7.17
CA ARG A 174 -18.54 4.93 -8.15
C ARG A 174 -17.91 4.95 -9.56
N SER A 175 -16.66 5.41 -9.68
CA SER A 175 -15.93 5.54 -10.95
C SER A 175 -14.48 5.12 -10.75
N THR A 176 -14.02 4.16 -11.56
CA THR A 176 -12.63 3.68 -11.50
C THR A 176 -11.66 4.83 -11.79
N ALA A 177 -11.92 5.65 -12.81
CA ALA A 177 -11.06 6.78 -13.16
C ALA A 177 -10.96 7.78 -12.00
N GLY A 178 -12.07 8.10 -11.33
CA GLY A 178 -12.09 9.01 -10.18
C GLY A 178 -11.27 8.48 -9.00
N VAL A 179 -11.34 7.18 -8.73
CA VAL A 179 -10.54 6.57 -7.65
C VAL A 179 -9.06 6.56 -8.01
N LEU A 180 -8.69 6.19 -9.24
CA LEU A 180 -7.29 6.18 -9.67
C LEU A 180 -6.66 7.57 -9.60
N VAL A 181 -7.36 8.61 -10.09
CA VAL A 181 -6.89 10.00 -9.99
C VAL A 181 -6.73 10.42 -8.53
N SER A 182 -7.67 10.04 -7.65
CA SER A 182 -7.60 10.35 -6.22
C SER A 182 -6.42 9.66 -5.54
N LEU A 183 -6.17 8.39 -5.85
CA LEU A 183 -5.03 7.62 -5.35
C LEU A 183 -3.71 8.22 -5.84
N CYS A 184 -3.61 8.57 -7.12
CA CYS A 184 -2.42 9.24 -7.66
C CYS A 184 -2.18 10.59 -6.99
N ALA A 185 -3.23 11.37 -6.79
CA ALA A 185 -3.14 12.66 -6.10
C ALA A 185 -2.63 12.47 -4.68
N LEU A 186 -3.16 11.48 -3.95
CA LEU A 186 -2.83 11.22 -2.55
C LEU A 186 -1.43 10.63 -2.36
N LEU A 187 -1.00 9.72 -3.23
CA LEU A 187 0.27 8.99 -3.09
C LEU A 187 1.46 9.70 -3.75
N PHE A 188 1.23 10.50 -4.79
CA PHE A 188 2.32 11.08 -5.58
C PHE A 188 2.27 12.61 -5.61
N VAL A 189 1.12 13.19 -5.95
CA VAL A 189 1.03 14.65 -6.14
C VAL A 189 1.17 15.39 -4.81
N LEU A 190 0.35 15.04 -3.82
CA LEU A 190 0.34 15.70 -2.52
C LEU A 190 1.69 15.59 -1.79
N PRO A 191 2.34 14.41 -1.69
CA PRO A 191 3.69 14.30 -1.14
C PRO A 191 4.74 15.09 -1.92
N SER A 192 4.63 15.17 -3.25
CA SER A 192 5.58 15.97 -4.04
C SER A 192 5.45 17.47 -3.76
N LEU A 193 4.23 17.96 -3.48
CA LEU A 193 4.01 19.35 -3.13
C LEU A 193 4.60 19.73 -1.76
N THR A 194 4.73 18.79 -0.82
CA THR A 194 5.33 19.09 0.48
C THR A 194 6.81 19.41 0.38
N LEU A 195 7.51 18.97 -0.68
CA LEU A 195 8.91 19.30 -0.94
C LEU A 195 9.14 20.79 -1.24
N ILE A 196 8.09 21.52 -1.66
CA ILE A 196 8.17 22.94 -2.03
C ILE A 196 7.77 23.83 -0.84
N LEU A 197 7.14 23.27 0.20
CA LEU A 197 6.72 24.03 1.37
C LEU A 197 7.92 24.50 2.21
N PRO A 198 7.87 25.69 2.83
CA PRO A 198 8.91 26.14 3.73
C PRO A 198 8.91 25.31 5.03
N ALA A 199 10.09 25.12 5.62
CA ALA A 199 10.20 24.54 6.95
C ALA A 199 9.49 25.41 8.01
N PRO A 200 8.78 24.82 8.99
CA PRO A 200 8.64 23.38 9.28
C PRO A 200 7.40 22.72 8.65
N TRP A 201 6.71 23.41 7.73
CA TRP A 201 5.43 22.93 7.18
C TRP A 201 5.61 21.74 6.24
N ASN A 202 6.72 21.69 5.50
CA ASN A 202 7.09 20.52 4.69
C ASN A 202 7.03 19.22 5.49
N GLU A 203 7.73 19.15 6.63
CA GLU A 203 7.84 17.96 7.47
C GLU A 203 6.52 17.64 8.17
N ARG A 204 5.83 18.67 8.71
CA ARG A 204 4.56 18.48 9.43
C ARG A 204 3.42 18.00 8.55
N VAL A 205 3.36 18.48 7.30
CA VAL A 205 2.34 18.03 6.36
C VAL A 205 2.71 16.67 5.80
N TYR A 206 3.99 16.46 5.47
CA TYR A 206 4.45 15.16 4.96
C TYR A 206 4.23 14.04 5.97
N SER A 207 4.45 14.28 7.27
CA SER A 207 4.34 13.26 8.32
C SER A 207 2.94 12.64 8.45
N VAL A 208 1.88 13.33 8.06
CA VAL A 208 0.51 12.78 8.07
C VAL A 208 0.10 12.18 6.71
N MET A 209 0.98 12.22 5.71
CA MET A 209 0.73 11.62 4.39
C MET A 209 1.08 10.14 4.38
N VAL A 210 0.31 9.39 3.61
CA VAL A 210 0.37 7.92 3.57
C VAL A 210 1.78 7.35 3.32
N PRO A 211 2.61 7.86 2.40
CA PRO A 211 3.95 7.31 2.18
C PRO A 211 4.87 7.41 3.40
N SER A 212 4.64 8.38 4.29
CA SER A 212 5.49 8.61 5.47
C SER A 212 5.08 7.79 6.70
N LEU A 213 3.88 7.19 6.70
CA LEU A 213 3.31 6.59 7.91
C LEU A 213 4.00 5.29 8.29
N ALA A 214 4.41 4.46 7.32
CA ALA A 214 5.05 3.18 7.61
C ALA A 214 6.44 3.36 8.27
N PRO A 215 7.36 4.20 7.77
CA PRO A 215 8.63 4.47 8.45
C PRO A 215 8.47 5.10 9.85
N GLN A 216 7.45 5.94 10.05
CA GLN A 216 7.17 6.52 11.37
C GLN A 216 6.58 5.49 12.34
N LEU A 217 5.75 4.57 11.85
CA LEU A 217 5.17 3.49 12.65
C LEU A 217 6.22 2.44 13.03
N SER A 218 7.19 2.16 12.15
CA SER A 218 8.29 1.22 12.45
C SER A 218 9.28 1.76 13.48
N GLY A 219 9.38 3.10 13.60
CA GLY A 219 10.36 3.77 14.45
C GLY A 219 11.77 3.77 13.86
N GLU A 220 11.92 3.42 12.58
CA GLU A 220 13.20 3.38 11.86
C GLU A 220 13.81 4.78 11.70
N VAL A 221 12.96 5.79 11.47
CA VAL A 221 13.40 7.17 11.32
C VAL A 221 13.39 7.87 12.68
N SER A 222 14.58 8.28 13.13
CA SER A 222 14.73 9.08 14.36
C SER A 222 14.36 10.54 14.12
N GLY A 223 13.71 11.19 15.10
CA GLY A 223 13.36 12.61 15.02
C GLY A 223 12.11 12.92 14.20
N THR A 224 11.24 11.94 13.98
CA THR A 224 9.99 12.14 13.23
C THR A 224 8.99 13.03 13.99
N PRO A 225 8.18 13.84 13.27
CA PRO A 225 7.17 14.69 13.90
C PRO A 225 6.07 13.90 14.64
N LEU A 226 5.78 12.67 14.20
CA LEU A 226 4.82 11.78 14.86
C LEU A 226 5.53 10.66 15.59
N SER A 227 4.99 10.28 16.75
CA SER A 227 5.37 9.04 17.43
C SER A 227 4.80 7.81 16.70
N PRO A 228 5.36 6.60 16.91
CA PRO A 228 4.84 5.38 16.28
C PRO A 228 3.35 5.15 16.54
N VAL A 229 2.89 5.43 17.75
CA VAL A 229 1.47 5.32 18.13
C VAL A 229 0.62 6.33 17.35
N GLN A 230 1.09 7.58 17.20
CA GLN A 230 0.39 8.60 16.43
C GLN A 230 0.31 8.24 14.95
N ALA A 231 1.38 7.72 14.35
CA ALA A 231 1.37 7.25 12.97
C ALA A 231 0.34 6.12 12.77
N GLY A 232 0.27 5.17 13.71
CA GLY A 232 -0.75 4.11 13.71
C GLY A 232 -2.18 4.66 13.82
N LEU A 233 -2.42 5.66 14.68
CA LEU A 233 -3.72 6.32 14.79
C LEU A 233 -4.12 7.05 13.49
N VAL A 234 -3.16 7.71 12.82
CA VAL A 234 -3.40 8.36 11.53
C VAL A 234 -3.76 7.32 10.47
N MET A 235 -3.07 6.18 10.42
CA MET A 235 -3.43 5.07 9.53
C MET A 235 -4.88 4.60 9.77
N VAL A 236 -5.26 4.37 11.03
CA VAL A 236 -6.63 3.99 11.38
C VAL A 236 -7.64 5.08 10.97
N ALA A 237 -7.29 6.36 11.15
CA ALA A 237 -8.13 7.47 10.75
C ALA A 237 -8.40 7.47 9.23
N TYR A 238 -7.39 7.23 8.39
CA TYR A 238 -7.57 7.11 6.94
C TYR A 238 -8.56 5.99 6.57
N VAL A 239 -8.42 4.82 7.20
CA VAL A 239 -9.31 3.67 6.95
C VAL A 239 -10.74 3.99 7.37
N VAL A 240 -10.93 4.55 8.57
CA VAL A 240 -12.24 4.92 9.09
C VAL A 240 -12.91 6.00 8.23
N LEU A 241 -12.15 7.01 7.80
CA LEU A 241 -12.66 8.08 6.94
C LEU A 241 -13.06 7.56 5.56
N ALA A 242 -12.21 6.76 4.92
CA ALA A 242 -12.48 6.23 3.58
C ALA A 242 -13.66 5.25 3.58
N LEU A 243 -13.66 4.27 4.49
CA LEU A 243 -14.75 3.30 4.60
C LEU A 243 -16.03 3.93 5.14
N GLY A 244 -15.93 4.90 6.06
CA GLY A 244 -17.06 5.65 6.58
C GLY A 244 -17.74 6.49 5.50
N ALA A 245 -16.97 7.24 4.71
CA ALA A 245 -17.50 8.00 3.57
C ALA A 245 -18.13 7.08 2.52
N GLY A 246 -17.48 5.94 2.21
CA GLY A 246 -18.02 4.92 1.32
C GLY A 246 -19.33 4.29 1.86
N ALA A 247 -19.39 3.98 3.15
CA ALA A 247 -20.58 3.44 3.81
C ALA A 247 -21.75 4.43 3.79
N VAL A 248 -21.50 5.70 4.10
CA VAL A 248 -22.51 6.75 4.04
C VAL A 248 -23.03 6.90 2.62
N ALA A 249 -22.15 6.89 1.61
CA ALA A 249 -22.54 6.95 0.21
C ALA A 249 -23.38 5.73 -0.19
N LEU A 250 -23.02 4.52 0.24
CA LEU A 250 -23.76 3.28 -0.04
C LEU A 250 -25.13 3.25 0.63
N LEU A 251 -25.26 3.80 1.83
CA LEU A 251 -26.51 3.78 2.60
C LEU A 251 -27.50 4.88 2.18
N ARG A 252 -27.00 6.04 1.75
CA ARG A 252 -27.84 7.20 1.42
C ARG A 252 -28.19 7.32 -0.05
N ARG A 253 -27.33 6.81 -0.95
CA ARG A 253 -27.58 6.89 -2.39
C ARG A 253 -28.14 5.56 -2.87
N ASP A 254 -29.25 5.61 -3.61
CA ASP A 254 -29.75 4.45 -4.32
C ASP A 254 -28.78 4.00 -5.43
N ALA A 255 -28.88 2.72 -5.79
CA ALA A 255 -28.08 2.03 -6.80
C ALA A 255 -28.99 1.52 -7.93
#